data_AF-A0A2W5D2A8-F1
#
_entry.id   AF-A0A2W5D2A8-F1
#
_cell.length_a   1.000
_cell.length_b   1.000
_cell.length_c   1.000
_cell.angle_alpha   90.00
_cell.angle_beta   90.00
_cell.angle_gamma   90.00
#
_symmetry.space_group_name_H-M   'P 1'
#
loop_
_entity.id
_entity.type
_entity.pdbx_description
1 polymer ?
#
loop_
_entity_poly.entity_id
_entity_poly.type
_entity_poly.pdbx_seq_one_letter_code
_entity_poly.pdbx_strand_id
1 'polypeptide(L)'
;MDHDNISMGDDFESTLKSHARQLTESLEKGNFADVVQIIHQLNQVRDRGLYQEVGKLTRELHNAIVNFQLDPRVPHAQEVSQISDATERLSYVVTMTERAANRTMDLVEECAPVVNGMADEAQSLSVEWQRFMRREIGADAFRDLAKRVELFLARSERDGAKLSGHLNDILLAQDYQDLTGQVIKRVTTLVTEVESNLLKLMLMASQVDRFAGIKHDHEGLRAEQEKQQKESSRGEGPQIHADKRDDVVSGQDDVDDLLSSLGF
;
A
#
# COMPACT_ATOMS: atom_id res chain seq x y z
N MET A 1 -17.79 -9.95 16.72
CA MET A 1 -19.12 -9.32 16.51
C MET A 1 -19.80 -10.15 15.44
N ASP A 2 -20.26 -11.36 15.82
CA ASP A 2 -20.55 -12.44 14.87
C ASP A 2 -22.01 -12.91 14.94
N HIS A 3 -22.89 -12.13 15.57
CA HIS A 3 -24.25 -12.56 15.90
C HIS A 3 -25.32 -12.24 14.84
N ASP A 4 -25.09 -11.31 13.90
CA ASP A 4 -26.14 -10.89 12.96
C ASP A 4 -26.25 -11.78 11.71
N ASN A 5 -25.20 -12.49 11.32
CA ASN A 5 -25.19 -13.25 10.07
C ASN A 5 -25.97 -14.59 10.16
N ILE A 6 -26.19 -15.07 11.39
CA ILE A 6 -26.93 -16.33 11.65
C ILE A 6 -28.46 -16.08 11.63
N SER A 7 -28.90 -14.89 12.03
CA SER A 7 -30.33 -14.58 12.18
C SER A 7 -31.10 -14.49 10.86
N MET A 8 -30.47 -14.04 9.76
CA MET A 8 -31.14 -13.95 8.45
C MET A 8 -31.23 -15.31 7.73
N GLY A 9 -30.21 -16.16 7.88
CA GLY A 9 -30.23 -17.52 7.33
C GLY A 9 -31.34 -18.38 7.93
N ASP A 10 -31.54 -18.29 9.25
CA ASP A 10 -32.61 -18.99 9.97
C ASP A 10 -34.02 -18.50 9.60
N ASP A 11 -34.18 -17.20 9.37
CA ASP A 11 -35.49 -16.61 8.99
C ASP A 11 -35.88 -16.99 7.56
N PHE A 12 -34.91 -17.01 6.64
CA PHE A 12 -35.12 -17.51 5.28
C PHE A 12 -35.43 -19.02 5.27
N GLU A 13 -34.70 -19.83 6.04
CA GLU A 13 -34.91 -21.27 6.11
C GLU A 13 -36.28 -21.63 6.73
N SER A 14 -36.70 -20.90 7.75
CA SER A 14 -38.04 -21.03 8.36
C SER A 14 -39.14 -20.67 7.36
N THR A 15 -38.96 -19.56 6.64
CA THR A 15 -39.90 -19.09 5.62
C THR A 15 -40.00 -20.07 4.46
N LEU A 16 -38.87 -20.62 4.01
CA LEU A 16 -38.78 -21.65 2.98
C LEU A 16 -39.50 -22.95 3.40
N LYS A 17 -39.31 -23.42 4.64
CA LYS A 17 -40.00 -24.61 5.18
C LYS A 17 -41.52 -24.42 5.24
N SER A 18 -41.98 -23.22 5.61
CA SER A 18 -43.40 -22.88 5.67
C SER A 18 -44.03 -22.84 4.26
N HIS A 19 -43.39 -22.14 3.32
CA HIS A 19 -43.86 -22.05 1.93
C HIS A 19 -43.78 -23.40 1.21
N ALA A 20 -42.78 -24.23 1.52
CA ALA A 20 -42.68 -25.58 0.98
C ALA A 20 -43.88 -26.45 1.39
N ARG A 21 -44.30 -26.41 2.66
CA ARG A 21 -45.50 -27.14 3.13
C ARG A 21 -46.78 -26.67 2.42
N GLN A 22 -46.95 -25.36 2.27
CA GLN A 22 -48.09 -24.78 1.56
C GLN A 22 -48.09 -25.12 0.07
N LEU A 23 -46.91 -25.18 -0.55
CA LEU A 23 -46.73 -25.59 -1.94
C LEU A 23 -47.17 -27.04 -2.14
N THR A 24 -46.75 -27.96 -1.26
CA THR A 24 -47.16 -29.37 -1.32
C THR A 24 -48.66 -29.53 -1.15
N GLU A 25 -49.26 -28.83 -0.18
CA GLU A 25 -50.71 -28.88 0.07
C GLU A 25 -51.52 -28.31 -1.11
N SER A 26 -51.01 -27.25 -1.76
CA SER A 26 -51.65 -26.64 -2.94
C SER A 26 -51.53 -27.52 -4.19
N LEU A 27 -50.41 -28.24 -4.34
CA LEU A 27 -50.19 -29.25 -5.37
C LEU A 27 -51.13 -30.45 -5.19
N GLU A 28 -51.29 -30.94 -3.96
CA GLU A 28 -52.20 -32.05 -3.63
C GLU A 28 -53.67 -31.71 -3.91
N LYS A 29 -54.07 -30.44 -3.77
CA LYS A 29 -55.41 -29.95 -4.08
C LYS A 29 -55.61 -29.56 -5.55
N GLY A 30 -54.56 -29.61 -6.37
CA GLY A 30 -54.60 -29.24 -7.80
C GLY A 30 -54.75 -27.74 -8.07
N ASN A 31 -54.51 -26.87 -7.07
CA ASN A 31 -54.66 -25.42 -7.23
C ASN A 31 -53.38 -24.78 -7.76
N PHE A 32 -53.17 -24.84 -9.07
CA PHE A 32 -51.96 -24.31 -9.71
C PHE A 32 -51.79 -22.79 -9.61
N ALA A 33 -52.87 -22.03 -9.39
CA ALA A 33 -52.79 -20.58 -9.19
C ALA A 33 -52.04 -20.24 -7.90
N ASP A 34 -52.38 -20.93 -6.81
CA ASP A 34 -51.71 -20.77 -5.51
C ASP A 34 -50.25 -21.22 -5.58
N VAL A 35 -49.97 -22.30 -6.32
CA VAL A 35 -48.60 -22.81 -6.54
C VAL A 35 -47.71 -21.75 -7.20
N VAL A 36 -48.18 -21.12 -8.29
CA VAL A 36 -47.42 -20.07 -8.99
C VAL A 36 -47.21 -18.85 -8.08
N GLN A 37 -48.21 -18.50 -7.27
CA GLN A 37 -48.13 -17.39 -6.33
C GLN A 37 -47.12 -17.64 -5.20
N ILE A 38 -47.08 -18.86 -4.65
CA ILE A 38 -46.11 -19.27 -3.63
C ILE A 38 -44.68 -19.26 -4.21
N ILE A 39 -44.48 -19.74 -5.44
CA ILE A 39 -43.18 -19.69 -6.14
C ILE A 39 -42.74 -18.23 -6.36
N HIS A 40 -43.66 -17.35 -6.74
CA HIS A 40 -43.37 -15.93 -6.92
C HIS A 40 -42.99 -15.26 -5.59
N GLN A 41 -43.71 -15.54 -4.51
CA GLN A 41 -43.39 -15.03 -3.17
C GLN A 41 -42.01 -15.53 -2.70
N LEU A 42 -41.68 -16.79 -2.96
CA LEU A 42 -40.38 -17.35 -2.61
C LEU A 42 -39.22 -16.67 -3.36
N ASN A 43 -39.40 -16.44 -4.67
CA ASN A 43 -38.45 -15.65 -5.47
C ASN A 43 -38.33 -14.21 -4.96
N GLN A 44 -39.43 -13.58 -4.56
CA GLN A 44 -39.42 -12.21 -4.07
C GLN A 44 -38.72 -12.08 -2.71
N VAL A 45 -38.90 -13.05 -1.82
CA VAL A 45 -38.18 -13.12 -0.53
C VAL A 45 -36.68 -13.32 -0.77
N ARG A 46 -36.31 -14.22 -1.71
CA ARG A 46 -34.92 -14.43 -2.12
C ARG A 46 -34.28 -13.14 -2.63
N ASP A 47 -34.93 -12.48 -3.59
CA ASP A 47 -34.39 -11.27 -4.23
C ASP A 47 -34.23 -10.15 -3.19
N ARG A 48 -35.20 -9.99 -2.27
CA ARG A 48 -35.12 -9.01 -1.17
C ARG A 48 -33.94 -9.27 -0.23
N GLY A 49 -33.67 -10.52 0.13
CA GLY A 49 -32.52 -10.86 0.97
C GLY A 49 -31.19 -10.47 0.30
N LEU A 50 -31.05 -10.77 -1.00
CA LEU A 50 -29.87 -10.37 -1.77
C LEU A 50 -29.70 -8.84 -1.81
N TYR A 51 -30.77 -8.09 -2.07
CA TYR A 51 -30.71 -6.62 -2.10
C TYR A 51 -30.35 -6.01 -0.73
N GLN A 52 -30.83 -6.59 0.36
CA GLN A 52 -30.52 -6.13 1.72
C GLN A 52 -29.03 -6.32 2.05
N GLU A 53 -28.45 -7.47 1.70
CA GLU A 53 -27.03 -7.73 1.92
C GLU A 53 -26.14 -6.88 1.02
N VAL A 54 -26.48 -6.70 -0.25
CA VAL A 54 -25.78 -5.75 -1.14
C VAL A 54 -25.82 -4.32 -0.55
N GLY A 55 -26.97 -3.90 -0.01
CA GLY A 55 -27.12 -2.60 0.64
C GLY A 55 -26.30 -2.48 1.93
N LYS A 56 -26.22 -3.53 2.74
CA LYS A 56 -25.40 -3.59 3.96
C LYS A 56 -23.92 -3.49 3.62
N LEU A 57 -23.43 -4.28 2.66
CA LEU A 57 -22.06 -4.23 2.18
C LEU A 57 -21.68 -2.85 1.64
N THR A 58 -22.55 -2.24 0.86
CA THR A 58 -22.30 -0.92 0.27
C THR A 58 -22.14 0.13 1.38
N ARG A 59 -22.92 0.01 2.47
CA ARG A 59 -22.79 0.88 3.65
C ARG A 59 -21.53 0.57 4.46
N GLU A 60 -21.20 -0.69 4.68
CA GLU A 60 -19.97 -1.08 5.39
C GLU A 60 -18.74 -0.56 4.65
N LEU A 61 -18.68 -0.74 3.33
CA LEU A 61 -17.63 -0.17 2.48
C LEU A 61 -17.59 1.36 2.56
N HIS A 62 -18.74 2.01 2.41
CA HIS A 62 -18.82 3.46 2.53
C HIS A 62 -18.33 3.96 3.90
N ASN A 63 -18.72 3.29 4.98
CA ASN A 63 -18.28 3.62 6.33
C ASN A 63 -16.79 3.38 6.53
N ALA A 64 -16.21 2.31 5.96
CA ALA A 64 -14.78 2.03 6.01
C ALA A 64 -13.96 3.10 5.24
N ILE A 65 -14.47 3.57 4.10
CA ILE A 65 -13.90 4.68 3.33
C ILE A 65 -13.96 6.00 4.13
N VAL A 66 -15.11 6.30 4.75
CA VAL A 66 -15.36 7.56 5.47
C VAL A 66 -14.64 7.61 6.83
N ASN A 67 -14.60 6.51 7.59
CA ASN A 67 -13.95 6.44 8.92
C ASN A 67 -12.43 6.17 8.84
N PHE A 68 -11.85 6.31 7.66
CA PHE A 68 -10.42 6.27 7.44
C PHE A 68 -9.82 7.61 7.90
N GLN A 69 -9.53 7.70 9.19
CA GLN A 69 -8.83 8.83 9.81
C GLN A 69 -7.37 8.43 10.03
N LEU A 70 -6.44 9.28 9.58
CA LEU A 70 -5.01 9.11 9.87
C LEU A 70 -4.73 9.57 11.30
N ASP A 71 -3.62 9.10 11.88
CA ASP A 71 -3.19 9.56 13.20
C ASP A 71 -2.92 11.09 13.12
N PRO A 72 -3.60 11.92 13.93
CA PRO A 72 -3.45 13.37 13.91
C PRO A 72 -2.05 13.86 14.30
N ARG A 73 -1.18 12.98 14.79
CA ARG A 73 0.24 13.27 15.09
C ARG A 73 1.12 13.27 13.85
N VAL A 74 0.65 12.76 12.72
CA VAL A 74 1.41 12.73 11.47
C VAL A 74 1.34 14.11 10.80
N PRO A 75 2.47 14.69 10.38
CA PRO A 75 2.47 15.93 9.61
C PRO A 75 1.55 15.78 8.39
N HIS A 76 0.72 16.79 8.13
CA HIS A 76 -0.22 16.82 6.99
C HIS A 76 -1.37 15.78 7.07
N ALA A 77 -1.54 15.07 8.19
CA ALA A 77 -2.66 14.14 8.40
C ALA A 77 -4.03 14.80 8.29
N GLN A 78 -4.13 16.07 8.68
CA GLN A 78 -5.37 16.84 8.59
C GLN A 78 -5.77 17.14 7.14
N GLU A 79 -4.81 17.32 6.24
CA GLU A 79 -5.07 17.54 4.82
C GLU A 79 -5.56 16.25 4.15
N VAL A 80 -4.88 15.13 4.45
CA VAL A 80 -5.24 13.81 3.88
C VAL A 80 -6.55 13.25 4.46
N SER A 81 -6.85 13.53 5.73
CA SER A 81 -8.11 13.11 6.37
C SER A 81 -9.33 13.85 5.81
N GLN A 82 -9.16 15.02 5.18
CA GLN A 82 -10.25 15.75 4.51
C GLN A 82 -10.61 15.15 3.14
N ILE A 83 -9.70 14.42 2.52
CA ILE A 83 -9.94 13.73 1.26
C ILE A 83 -10.86 12.54 1.55
N SER A 84 -12.05 12.44 0.96
CA SER A 84 -12.97 11.31 1.20
C SER A 84 -12.71 10.12 0.28
N ASP A 85 -12.01 10.33 -0.84
CA ASP A 85 -11.74 9.32 -1.85
C ASP A 85 -10.37 8.65 -1.66
N ALA A 86 -10.36 7.31 -1.66
CA ALA A 86 -9.13 6.52 -1.55
C ALA A 86 -8.20 6.73 -2.77
N THR A 87 -8.76 6.96 -3.96
CA THR A 87 -7.96 7.24 -5.17
C THR A 87 -7.23 8.57 -5.05
N GLU A 88 -7.93 9.61 -4.60
CA GLU A 88 -7.34 10.94 -4.41
C GLU A 88 -6.28 10.95 -3.30
N ARG A 89 -6.44 10.13 -2.25
CA ARG A 89 -5.41 9.92 -1.22
C ARG A 89 -4.16 9.19 -1.74
N LEU A 90 -4.32 8.18 -2.58
CA LEU A 90 -3.19 7.53 -3.26
C LEU A 90 -2.48 8.52 -4.20
N SER A 91 -3.23 9.33 -4.95
CA SER A 91 -2.66 10.39 -5.79
C SER A 91 -1.89 11.43 -4.96
N TYR A 92 -2.36 11.77 -3.76
CA TYR A 92 -1.64 12.63 -2.83
C TYR A 92 -0.32 11.99 -2.37
N VAL A 93 -0.31 10.70 -2.02
CA VAL A 93 0.92 9.97 -1.68
C VAL A 93 1.91 9.98 -2.85
N VAL A 94 1.45 9.69 -4.06
CA VAL A 94 2.30 9.72 -5.27
C VAL A 94 2.90 11.11 -5.47
N THR A 95 2.07 12.15 -5.41
CA THR A 95 2.52 13.55 -5.57
C THR A 95 3.54 13.95 -4.51
N MET A 96 3.30 13.58 -3.25
CA MET A 96 4.22 13.87 -2.16
C MET A 96 5.54 13.10 -2.33
N THR A 97 5.50 11.84 -2.75
CA THR A 97 6.67 10.99 -3.04
C THR A 97 7.46 11.46 -4.27
N GLU A 98 6.80 12.08 -5.24
CA GLU A 98 7.45 12.68 -6.40
C GLU A 98 8.14 14.00 -6.00
N ARG A 99 7.43 14.90 -5.31
CA ARG A 99 7.98 16.18 -4.82
C ARG A 99 9.20 15.95 -3.94
N ALA A 100 9.08 14.99 -3.05
CA ALA A 100 10.13 14.41 -2.23
C ALA A 100 11.41 14.04 -2.99
N ALA A 101 11.27 13.14 -3.96
CA ALA A 101 12.36 12.62 -4.76
C ALA A 101 13.01 13.76 -5.56
N ASN A 102 12.20 14.61 -6.19
CA ASN A 102 12.68 15.77 -6.95
C ASN A 102 13.46 16.72 -6.04
N ARG A 103 12.93 17.06 -4.86
CA ARG A 103 13.62 17.94 -3.90
C ARG A 103 14.96 17.35 -3.45
N THR A 104 15.01 16.04 -3.22
CA THR A 104 16.25 15.34 -2.86
C THR A 104 17.26 15.42 -4.01
N MET A 105 16.83 15.16 -5.26
CA MET A 105 17.69 15.26 -6.44
C MET A 105 18.24 16.67 -6.64
N ASP A 106 17.39 17.69 -6.55
CA ASP A 106 17.79 19.10 -6.67
C ASP A 106 18.90 19.45 -5.65
N LEU A 107 18.70 19.06 -4.39
CA LEU A 107 19.68 19.31 -3.33
C LEU A 107 20.99 18.56 -3.56
N VAL A 108 20.94 17.33 -4.07
CA VAL A 108 22.13 16.56 -4.44
C VAL A 108 22.86 17.20 -5.62
N GLU A 109 22.15 17.67 -6.64
CA GLU A 109 22.72 18.42 -7.77
C GLU A 109 23.40 19.72 -7.33
N GLU A 110 22.84 20.41 -6.34
CA GLU A 110 23.46 21.60 -5.74
C GLU A 110 24.71 21.27 -4.90
N CYS A 111 24.76 20.10 -4.25
CA CYS A 111 25.90 19.65 -3.46
C CYS A 111 27.10 19.21 -4.30
N ALA A 112 26.84 18.54 -5.44
CA ALA A 112 27.87 17.99 -6.31
C ALA A 112 28.97 19.00 -6.73
N PRO A 113 28.66 20.22 -7.23
CA PRO A 113 29.68 21.19 -7.62
C PRO A 113 30.47 21.72 -6.43
N VAL A 114 29.87 21.80 -5.23
CA VAL A 114 30.56 22.23 -4.01
C VAL A 114 31.63 21.21 -3.63
N VAL A 115 31.26 19.93 -3.59
CA VAL A 115 32.17 18.83 -3.26
C VAL A 115 33.28 18.70 -4.31
N ASN A 116 32.94 18.71 -5.60
CA ASN A 116 33.93 18.62 -6.68
C ASN A 116 34.89 19.82 -6.65
N GLY A 117 34.39 21.04 -6.46
CA GLY A 117 35.21 22.23 -6.37
C GLY A 117 36.16 22.23 -5.16
N MET A 118 35.73 21.69 -4.02
CA MET A 118 36.61 21.48 -2.85
C MET A 118 37.68 20.42 -3.14
N ALA A 119 37.31 19.30 -3.76
CA ALA A 119 38.23 18.22 -4.08
C ALA A 119 39.32 18.64 -5.08
N ASP A 120 38.94 19.35 -6.15
CA ASP A 120 39.87 19.84 -7.17
C ASP A 120 40.88 20.83 -6.58
N GLU A 121 40.42 21.76 -5.75
CA GLU A 121 41.29 22.76 -5.13
C GLU A 121 42.20 22.14 -4.05
N ALA A 122 41.68 21.19 -3.26
CA ALA A 122 42.49 20.42 -2.31
C ALA A 122 43.60 19.62 -3.03
N GLN A 123 43.28 19.00 -4.17
CA GLN A 123 44.26 18.26 -4.97
C GLN A 123 45.33 19.18 -5.56
N SER A 124 44.93 20.34 -6.11
CA SER A 124 45.87 21.35 -6.62
C SER A 124 46.83 21.85 -5.52
N LEU A 125 46.29 22.20 -4.35
CA LEU A 125 47.07 22.66 -3.20
C LEU A 125 48.01 21.56 -2.68
N SER A 126 47.54 20.31 -2.63
CA SER A 126 48.36 19.16 -2.23
C SER A 126 49.59 18.99 -3.13
N VAL A 127 49.42 19.08 -4.45
CA VAL A 127 50.53 19.00 -5.41
C VAL A 127 51.55 20.12 -5.20
N GLU A 128 51.08 21.36 -5.04
CA GLU A 128 51.97 22.51 -4.79
C GLU A 128 52.68 22.44 -3.44
N TRP A 129 51.98 21.97 -2.41
CA TRP A 129 52.55 21.73 -1.09
C TRP A 129 53.66 20.67 -1.13
N GLN A 130 53.48 19.60 -1.93
CA GLN A 130 54.53 18.60 -2.13
C GLN A 130 55.76 19.17 -2.86
N ARG A 131 55.56 20.05 -3.86
CA ARG A 131 56.67 20.76 -4.53
C ARG A 131 57.42 21.68 -3.56
N PHE A 132 56.71 22.35 -2.66
CA PHE A 132 57.31 23.11 -1.57
C PHE A 132 58.19 22.25 -0.66
N MET A 133 57.67 21.11 -0.20
CA MET A 133 58.41 20.20 0.67
C MET A 133 59.67 19.64 0.02
N ARG A 134 59.66 19.44 -1.30
CA ARG A 134 60.84 19.05 -2.08
C ARG A 134 61.80 20.20 -2.39
N ARG A 135 61.53 21.42 -1.89
CA ARG A 135 62.30 22.65 -2.12
C ARG A 135 62.37 23.06 -3.60
N GLU A 136 61.34 22.72 -4.38
CA GLU A 136 61.25 22.98 -5.82
C GLU A 136 60.63 24.35 -6.16
N ILE A 137 60.28 25.16 -5.16
CA ILE A 137 59.68 26.48 -5.35
C ILE A 137 60.39 27.54 -4.48
N GLY A 138 60.46 28.77 -5.01
CA GLY A 138 61.07 29.91 -4.34
C GLY A 138 60.14 30.66 -3.37
N ALA A 139 60.68 31.68 -2.71
CA ALA A 139 59.96 32.44 -1.67
C ALA A 139 58.71 33.19 -2.18
N ASP A 140 58.71 33.65 -3.45
CA ASP A 140 57.54 34.30 -4.05
C ASP A 140 56.39 33.30 -4.26
N ALA A 141 56.69 32.14 -4.85
CA ALA A 141 55.71 31.07 -5.06
C ALA A 141 55.16 30.50 -3.74
N PHE A 142 55.98 30.45 -2.68
CA PHE A 142 55.49 30.07 -1.35
C PHE A 142 54.49 31.08 -0.78
N ARG A 143 54.73 32.39 -0.94
CA ARG A 143 53.79 33.42 -0.50
C ARG A 143 52.44 33.30 -1.21
N ASP A 144 52.44 32.96 -2.49
CA ASP A 144 51.21 32.74 -3.25
C ASP A 144 50.49 31.46 -2.81
N LEU A 145 51.23 30.36 -2.58
CA LEU A 145 50.68 29.12 -2.02
C LEU A 145 50.04 29.36 -0.65
N ALA A 146 50.71 30.09 0.25
CA ALA A 146 50.19 30.39 1.58
C ALA A 146 48.87 31.17 1.52
N LYS A 147 48.76 32.18 0.64
CA LYS A 147 47.51 32.92 0.40
C LYS A 147 46.40 32.03 -0.15
N ARG A 148 46.72 31.13 -1.07
CA ARG A 148 45.74 30.18 -1.62
C ARG A 148 45.25 29.19 -0.57
N VAL A 149 46.13 28.70 0.30
CA VAL A 149 45.75 27.84 1.44
C VAL A 149 44.83 28.59 2.39
N GLU A 150 45.14 29.84 2.74
CA GLU A 150 44.28 30.67 3.59
C GLU A 150 42.88 30.86 2.97
N LEU A 151 42.82 31.19 1.68
CA LEU A 151 41.56 31.31 0.94
C LEU A 151 40.77 30.00 0.90
N PHE A 152 41.46 28.88 0.66
CA PHE A 152 40.85 27.55 0.62
C PHE A 152 40.29 27.13 1.98
N LEU A 153 40.99 27.42 3.09
CA LEU A 153 40.49 27.15 4.44
C LEU A 153 39.20 27.94 4.72
N ALA A 154 39.20 29.25 4.45
CA ALA A 154 38.03 30.10 4.62
C ALA A 154 36.85 29.72 3.69
N ARG A 155 37.16 29.23 2.48
CA ARG A 155 36.14 28.71 1.56
C ARG A 155 35.59 27.36 2.05
N SER A 156 36.45 26.46 2.51
CA SER A 156 36.06 25.12 3.00
C SER A 156 35.11 25.18 4.20
N GLU A 157 35.28 26.16 5.11
CA GLU A 157 34.32 26.37 6.20
C GLU A 157 32.93 26.75 5.69
N ARG A 158 32.86 27.66 4.71
CA ARG A 158 31.59 28.10 4.12
C ARG A 158 30.92 26.99 3.31
N ASP A 159 31.69 26.33 2.46
CA ASP A 159 31.22 25.24 1.60
C ASP A 159 30.77 24.04 2.46
N GLY A 160 31.49 23.74 3.55
CA GLY A 160 31.10 22.72 4.53
C GLY A 160 29.81 23.05 5.27
N ALA A 161 29.62 24.30 5.71
CA ALA A 161 28.37 24.74 6.32
C ALA A 161 27.19 24.64 5.34
N LYS A 162 27.40 25.02 4.07
CA LYS A 162 26.40 24.91 3.00
C LYS A 162 26.02 23.45 2.75
N LEU A 163 27.01 22.56 2.63
CA LEU A 163 26.79 21.13 2.44
C LEU A 163 25.99 20.52 3.61
N SER A 164 26.35 20.87 4.85
CA SER A 164 25.61 20.43 6.04
C SER A 164 24.16 20.92 6.02
N GLY A 165 23.91 22.15 5.55
CA GLY A 165 22.55 22.67 5.37
C GLY A 165 21.75 21.86 4.36
N HIS A 166 22.31 21.60 3.18
CA HIS A 166 21.63 20.79 2.16
C HIS A 166 21.38 19.35 2.62
N LEU A 167 22.32 18.71 3.34
CA LEU A 167 22.12 17.38 3.89
C LEU A 167 20.98 17.35 4.92
N ASN A 168 20.84 18.39 5.73
CA ASN A 168 19.73 18.54 6.66
C ASN A 168 18.40 18.75 5.92
N ASP A 169 18.39 19.54 4.84
CA ASP A 169 17.21 19.73 4.00
C ASP A 169 16.80 18.44 3.26
N ILE A 170 17.76 17.60 2.87
CA ILE A 170 17.50 16.26 2.30
C ILE A 170 16.84 15.37 3.35
N LEU A 171 17.35 15.36 4.58
CA LEU A 171 16.75 14.58 5.67
C LEU A 171 15.33 15.06 5.97
N LEU A 172 15.13 16.39 6.04
CA LEU A 172 13.82 16.97 6.29
C LEU A 172 12.85 16.75 5.13
N ALA A 173 13.33 16.75 3.89
CA ALA A 173 12.52 16.28 2.78
C ALA A 173 12.03 14.86 3.14
N GLN A 174 12.91 13.90 3.43
CA GLN A 174 12.55 12.49 3.61
C GLN A 174 11.50 12.15 4.70
N ASP A 175 11.13 13.07 5.60
CA ASP A 175 10.09 12.92 6.64
C ASP A 175 8.68 12.59 6.12
N TYR A 176 8.39 12.71 4.81
CA TYR A 176 7.12 12.24 4.22
C TYR A 176 6.96 10.72 4.20
N GLN A 177 8.04 9.94 4.42
CA GLN A 177 8.02 8.47 4.31
C GLN A 177 7.08 7.80 5.34
N ASP A 178 6.90 8.40 6.52
CA ASP A 178 5.94 7.91 7.52
C ASP A 178 4.49 8.08 7.06
N LEU A 179 4.19 9.21 6.42
CA LEU A 179 2.86 9.49 5.88
C LEU A 179 2.53 8.56 4.71
N THR A 180 3.47 8.36 3.78
CA THR A 180 3.25 7.47 2.62
C THR A 180 3.06 6.02 3.07
N GLY A 181 3.86 5.55 4.03
CA GLY A 181 3.72 4.21 4.62
C GLY A 181 2.37 4.00 5.31
N GLN A 182 1.90 4.97 6.09
CA GLN A 182 0.61 4.88 6.77
C GLN A 182 -0.57 4.92 5.80
N VAL A 183 -0.53 5.78 4.78
CA VAL A 183 -1.59 5.83 3.76
C VAL A 183 -1.63 4.53 2.97
N ILE A 184 -0.48 4.01 2.51
CA ILE A 184 -0.41 2.73 1.79
C ILE A 184 -0.99 1.59 2.65
N LYS A 185 -0.50 1.43 3.89
CA LYS A 185 -0.98 0.38 4.80
C LYS A 185 -2.51 0.42 4.99
N ARG A 186 -3.06 1.62 5.11
CA ARG A 186 -4.47 1.82 5.33
C ARG A 186 -5.29 1.60 4.05
N VAL A 187 -4.78 2.00 2.88
CA VAL A 187 -5.39 1.66 1.58
C VAL A 187 -5.37 0.14 1.36
N THR A 188 -4.27 -0.55 1.65
CA THR A 188 -4.19 -2.01 1.59
C THR A 188 -5.25 -2.65 2.48
N THR A 189 -5.42 -2.17 3.70
CA THR A 189 -6.45 -2.65 4.63
C THR A 189 -7.86 -2.50 4.03
N LEU A 190 -8.14 -1.34 3.41
CA LEU A 190 -9.42 -1.07 2.77
C LEU A 190 -9.68 -2.01 1.59
N VAL A 191 -8.68 -2.25 0.74
CA VAL A 191 -8.77 -3.20 -0.39
C VAL A 191 -9.05 -4.61 0.13
N THR A 192 -8.33 -5.07 1.16
CA THR A 192 -8.57 -6.38 1.80
C THR A 192 -9.98 -6.49 2.38
N GLU A 193 -10.52 -5.42 2.96
CA GLU A 193 -11.89 -5.39 3.48
C GLU A 193 -12.93 -5.48 2.35
N VAL A 194 -12.74 -4.75 1.24
CA VAL A 194 -13.58 -4.84 0.04
C VAL A 194 -13.58 -6.26 -0.50
N GLU A 195 -12.40 -6.85 -0.67
CA GLU A 195 -12.22 -8.19 -1.23
C GLU A 195 -12.88 -9.26 -0.35
N SER A 196 -12.69 -9.19 0.97
CA SER A 196 -13.33 -10.09 1.93
C SER A 196 -14.86 -10.00 1.85
N ASN A 197 -15.39 -8.78 1.72
CA ASN A 197 -16.82 -8.57 1.63
C ASN A 197 -17.40 -9.06 0.29
N LEU A 198 -16.69 -8.87 -0.84
CA LEU A 198 -17.07 -9.47 -2.13
C LEU A 198 -17.07 -11.00 -2.08
N LEU A 199 -16.09 -11.61 -1.42
CA LEU A 199 -16.07 -13.07 -1.19
C LEU A 199 -17.27 -13.53 -0.35
N LYS A 200 -17.66 -12.78 0.70
CA LYS A 200 -18.87 -13.08 1.49
C LYS A 200 -20.13 -13.03 0.63
N LEU A 201 -20.29 -12.00 -0.22
CA LEU A 201 -21.41 -11.93 -1.17
C LEU A 201 -21.43 -13.14 -2.11
N MET A 202 -20.28 -13.52 -2.66
CA MET A 202 -20.17 -14.67 -3.56
C MET A 202 -20.52 -15.98 -2.83
N LEU A 203 -20.07 -16.14 -1.59
CA LEU A 203 -20.41 -17.31 -0.77
C LEU A 203 -21.89 -17.36 -0.42
N MET A 204 -22.54 -16.22 -0.15
CA MET A 204 -23.98 -16.15 0.11
C MET A 204 -24.80 -16.41 -1.15
N ALA A 205 -24.41 -15.82 -2.29
CA ALA A 205 -25.01 -16.12 -3.59
C ALA A 205 -24.89 -17.63 -3.93
N SER A 206 -23.73 -18.22 -3.64
CA SER A 206 -23.47 -19.65 -3.79
C SER A 206 -24.29 -20.53 -2.82
N GLN A 207 -24.51 -20.09 -1.58
CA GLN A 207 -25.40 -20.77 -0.63
C GLN A 207 -26.87 -20.74 -1.08
N VAL A 208 -27.31 -19.64 -1.69
CA VAL A 208 -28.65 -19.51 -2.29
C VAL A 208 -28.76 -20.36 -3.56
N ASP A 209 -27.72 -20.43 -4.38
CA ASP A 209 -27.63 -21.31 -5.57
C ASP A 209 -27.59 -22.80 -5.19
N ARG A 210 -27.03 -23.15 -4.03
CA ARG A 210 -27.09 -24.50 -3.45
C ARG A 210 -28.53 -24.94 -3.16
N PHE A 211 -29.42 -24.01 -2.79
CA PHE A 211 -30.85 -24.28 -2.65
C PHE A 211 -31.58 -24.40 -4.00
N ALA A 212 -31.04 -23.78 -5.06
CA ALA A 212 -31.53 -23.89 -6.43
C ALA A 212 -30.93 -25.06 -7.24
N GLY A 213 -29.99 -25.82 -6.65
CA GLY A 213 -29.36 -26.99 -7.28
C GLY A 213 -28.15 -26.69 -8.17
N ILE A 214 -27.62 -25.46 -8.16
CA ILE A 214 -26.45 -25.07 -8.95
C ILE A 214 -25.20 -25.25 -8.06
N LYS A 215 -24.39 -26.28 -8.33
CA LYS A 215 -23.14 -26.54 -7.60
C LYS A 215 -22.04 -25.58 -8.05
N HIS A 216 -21.50 -24.79 -7.11
CA HIS A 216 -20.21 -24.11 -7.25
C HIS A 216 -19.19 -24.68 -6.26
N ASP A 217 -17.91 -24.59 -6.61
CA ASP A 217 -16.76 -25.13 -5.85
C ASP A 217 -16.52 -24.35 -4.55
N HIS A 218 -17.13 -24.82 -3.47
CA HIS A 218 -17.00 -24.22 -2.13
C HIS A 218 -15.65 -24.50 -1.45
N GLU A 219 -14.88 -25.49 -1.92
CA GLU A 219 -13.57 -25.82 -1.32
C GLU A 219 -12.49 -24.84 -1.79
N GLY A 220 -12.51 -24.45 -3.07
CA GLY A 220 -11.59 -23.42 -3.60
C GLY A 220 -11.70 -22.07 -2.87
N LEU A 221 -12.93 -21.61 -2.64
CA LEU A 221 -13.18 -20.30 -2.00
C LEU A 221 -12.76 -20.22 -0.53
N ARG A 222 -12.84 -21.34 0.22
CA ARG A 222 -12.36 -21.39 1.61
C ARG A 222 -10.84 -21.42 1.69
N ALA A 223 -10.19 -22.13 0.77
CA ALA A 223 -8.73 -22.16 0.68
C ALA A 223 -8.15 -20.78 0.32
N GLU A 224 -8.84 -20.00 -0.53
CA GLU A 224 -8.49 -18.60 -0.83
C GLU A 224 -8.52 -17.71 0.43
N GLN A 225 -9.54 -17.89 1.27
CA GLN A 225 -9.74 -17.10 2.49
C GLN A 225 -8.65 -17.36 3.55
N GLU A 226 -8.19 -18.61 3.66
CA GLU A 226 -7.08 -18.99 4.54
C GLU A 226 -5.72 -18.49 4.03
N LYS A 227 -5.52 -18.39 2.70
CA LYS A 227 -4.32 -17.78 2.11
C LYS A 227 -4.26 -16.27 2.38
N GLN A 228 -5.36 -15.54 2.22
CA GLN A 228 -5.40 -14.08 2.42
C GLN A 228 -5.06 -13.65 3.85
N GLN A 229 -5.43 -14.42 4.87
CA GLN A 229 -5.04 -14.14 6.26
C GLN A 229 -3.52 -14.20 6.48
N LYS A 230 -2.81 -15.04 5.73
CA LYS A 230 -1.35 -15.12 5.81
C LYS A 230 -0.66 -13.96 5.07
N GLU A 231 -1.18 -13.54 3.93
CA GLU A 231 -0.53 -12.55 3.05
C GLU A 231 -0.67 -11.10 3.55
N SER A 232 -1.81 -10.70 4.13
CA SER A 232 -2.03 -9.33 4.64
C SER A 232 -1.09 -8.89 5.78
N SER A 233 -0.33 -9.82 6.37
CA SER A 233 0.63 -9.55 7.45
C SER A 233 2.04 -9.19 6.99
N ARG A 234 2.34 -9.28 5.68
CA ARG A 234 3.66 -8.94 5.14
C ARG A 234 3.75 -7.45 4.85
N GLY A 235 4.39 -6.70 5.75
CA GLY A 235 4.86 -5.35 5.44
C GLY A 235 6.09 -5.43 4.54
N GLU A 236 6.07 -4.70 3.43
CA GLU A 236 7.19 -4.52 2.51
C GLU A 236 8.17 -3.48 3.11
N GLY A 237 9.08 -3.96 3.96
CA GLY A 237 10.22 -3.18 4.46
C GLY A 237 11.55 -3.75 3.95
N PRO A 238 12.69 -3.07 4.17
CA PRO A 238 14.01 -3.65 3.91
C PRO A 238 14.11 -5.01 4.59
N GLN A 239 14.43 -6.06 3.81
CA GLN A 239 14.36 -7.43 4.28
C GLN A 239 15.49 -7.69 5.28
N ILE A 240 15.20 -7.58 6.59
CA ILE A 240 16.19 -7.73 7.67
C ILE A 240 16.65 -9.19 7.83
N HIS A 241 15.89 -10.16 7.28
CA HIS A 241 16.18 -11.61 7.36
C HIS A 241 15.88 -12.35 6.05
N ALA A 242 16.58 -11.98 4.98
CA ALA A 242 16.51 -12.67 3.68
C ALA A 242 17.00 -14.13 3.73
N ASP A 243 17.84 -14.48 4.70
CA ASP A 243 18.48 -15.79 4.88
C ASP A 243 17.57 -16.89 5.46
N LYS A 244 16.38 -16.53 5.95
CA LYS A 244 15.46 -17.44 6.67
C LYS A 244 14.10 -17.62 6.00
N ARG A 245 13.91 -17.05 4.82
CA ARG A 245 12.65 -17.07 4.08
C ARG A 245 12.85 -17.76 2.73
N ASP A 246 12.03 -18.77 2.45
CA ASP A 246 12.04 -19.51 1.17
C ASP A 246 11.49 -18.68 -0.01
N ASP A 247 10.93 -17.49 0.25
CA ASP A 247 10.32 -16.62 -0.76
C ASP A 247 11.20 -15.41 -1.14
N VAL A 248 12.46 -15.39 -0.73
CA VAL A 248 13.39 -14.29 -1.02
C VAL A 248 14.47 -14.79 -1.98
N VAL A 249 14.45 -14.25 -3.19
CA VAL A 249 15.47 -14.46 -4.23
C VAL A 249 16.73 -13.75 -3.76
N SER A 250 17.79 -14.52 -3.51
CA SER A 250 19.05 -13.97 -2.97
C SER A 250 20.21 -14.01 -3.97
N GLY A 251 20.03 -14.69 -5.12
CA GLY A 251 21.04 -14.83 -6.16
C GLY A 251 20.48 -14.88 -7.58
N GLN A 252 21.38 -14.73 -8.56
CA GLN A 252 21.07 -14.75 -10.00
C GLN A 252 20.48 -16.10 -10.45
N ASP A 253 20.86 -17.20 -9.80
CA ASP A 253 20.35 -18.54 -10.11
C ASP A 253 18.86 -18.68 -9.76
N ASP A 254 18.42 -18.07 -8.64
CA ASP A 254 17.00 -18.05 -8.23
C ASP A 254 16.16 -17.18 -9.18
N VAL A 255 16.77 -16.16 -9.82
CA VAL A 255 16.12 -15.33 -10.84
C VAL A 255 15.90 -16.13 -12.12
N ASP A 256 16.88 -16.91 -12.55
CA ASP A 256 16.78 -17.76 -13.74
C ASP A 256 15.75 -18.89 -13.54
N ASP A 257 15.63 -19.44 -12.32
CA ASP A 257 14.59 -20.41 -11.96
C ASP A 257 13.18 -19.79 -11.98
N LEU A 258 13.03 -18.55 -11.50
CA LEU A 258 11.77 -17.80 -11.58
C LEU A 258 11.38 -17.48 -13.03
N LEU A 259 12.34 -17.05 -13.86
CA LEU A 259 12.11 -16.80 -15.28
C LEU A 259 11.70 -18.06 -16.03
N SER A 260 12.35 -19.19 -15.72
CA SER A 260 11.99 -20.51 -16.26
C SER A 260 10.58 -20.94 -15.85
N SER A 261 10.16 -20.64 -14.61
CA SER A 261 8.81 -20.96 -14.09
C SER A 261 7.70 -20.10 -14.72
N LEU A 262 8.03 -18.88 -15.17
CA LEU A 262 7.15 -17.96 -15.87
C LEU A 262 7.12 -18.17 -17.39
N GLY A 263 7.90 -19.14 -17.90
CA GLY A 263 7.86 -19.58 -19.29
C GLY A 263 8.68 -18.74 -20.27
N PHE A 264 9.75 -18.08 -19.78
CA PHE A 264 10.79 -17.47 -20.61
C PHE A 264 12.03 -18.35 -20.69
#